data_AF-A0A3N5RB39-F1
#
_entry.id   AF-A0A3N5RB39-F1
#
_cell.length_a   1.000
_cell.length_b   1.000
_cell.length_c   1.000
_cell.angle_alpha   90.00
_cell.angle_beta   90.00
_cell.angle_gamma   90.00
#
_symmetry.space_group_name_H-M   'P 1'
#
loop_
_entity.id
_entity.type
_entity.pdbx_description
1 polymer ?
#
loop_
_entity_poly.entity_id
_entity_poly.type
_entity_poly.pdbx_seq_one_letter_code
_entity_poly.pdbx_strand_id
1 'polypeptide(L)'
;FGASTESVEMNVATGTFGAWHETASNIHLAIMAGGLDGLGYGRALGRFIAQDGASLPTVEELTQSIRTQPQHPLTSLRADLLGALVRQHWHSGRVQVDHRWKHASILCHAWRHNVPVTVHPGIGYDIISNHPVFSGSAIGRAAEWDFKLFGGSVENLDDGVVLSVGSAIMGPQVFEKSESCVNNLRLQAGRKPIAGHSIFVVDLQDGGGWDWTKGEPPKTNPAYYLRFCKSFSRMGGMMRYLQCDNLAFIHNLFHELAQ
;
A
#
# COMPACT_ATOMS: atom_id res chain seq x y z
N PHE A 1 13.68 -18.53 10.81
CA PHE A 1 13.37 -17.64 9.67
C PHE A 1 12.18 -16.78 10.05
N GLY A 2 12.18 -15.50 9.67
CA GLY A 2 11.21 -14.50 10.13
C GLY A 2 11.63 -13.78 11.43
N ALA A 3 12.64 -12.91 11.35
CA ALA A 3 12.92 -11.94 12.41
C ALA A 3 12.09 -10.67 12.13
N SER A 4 11.37 -10.17 13.12
CA SER A 4 10.56 -8.94 13.01
C SER A 4 11.38 -7.66 13.02
N THR A 5 12.68 -7.76 13.32
CA THR A 5 13.60 -6.64 13.46
C THR A 5 14.99 -7.07 13.03
N GLU A 6 15.67 -6.19 12.31
CA GLU A 6 17.10 -6.30 12.03
C GLU A 6 17.80 -5.02 12.49
N SER A 7 19.09 -5.11 12.81
CA SER A 7 19.86 -3.92 13.15
C SER A 7 20.30 -3.21 11.88
N VAL A 8 19.74 -2.02 11.64
CA VAL A 8 20.14 -1.16 10.52
C VAL A 8 21.64 -0.90 10.54
N GLU A 9 22.18 -0.43 11.66
CA GLU A 9 23.60 -0.03 11.78
C GLU A 9 24.55 -1.16 11.41
N MET A 10 24.42 -2.32 12.07
CA MET A 10 25.24 -3.50 11.79
C MET A 10 25.09 -4.03 10.35
N ASN A 11 23.87 -4.06 9.82
CA ASN A 11 23.61 -4.67 8.53
C ASN A 11 24.00 -3.75 7.37
N VAL A 12 23.95 -2.43 7.55
CA VAL A 12 24.45 -1.46 6.56
C VAL A 12 25.97 -1.63 6.38
N ALA A 13 26.72 -1.75 7.49
CA ALA A 13 28.17 -1.94 7.43
C ALA A 13 28.59 -3.21 6.67
N THR A 14 27.75 -4.24 6.67
CA THR A 14 28.01 -5.52 6.00
C THR A 14 27.31 -5.66 4.64
N GLY A 15 26.54 -4.66 4.21
CA GLY A 15 25.77 -4.71 2.96
C GLY A 15 24.61 -5.71 2.97
N THR A 16 24.14 -6.13 4.15
CA THR A 16 23.06 -7.12 4.30
C THR A 16 21.73 -6.49 4.72
N PHE A 17 21.70 -5.18 4.98
CA PHE A 17 20.49 -4.49 5.42
C PHE A 17 19.37 -4.62 4.39
N GLY A 18 18.25 -5.20 4.78
CA GLY A 18 17.09 -5.36 3.91
C GLY A 18 17.21 -6.39 2.79
N ALA A 19 18.33 -7.13 2.70
CA ALA A 19 18.61 -8.08 1.63
C ALA A 19 17.95 -9.46 1.85
N TRP A 20 16.78 -9.51 2.51
CA TRP A 20 16.08 -10.77 2.81
C TRP A 20 15.50 -11.39 1.54
N HIS A 21 16.17 -12.43 1.05
CA HIS A 21 15.79 -13.10 -0.20
C HIS A 21 14.34 -13.61 -0.20
N GLU A 22 13.91 -14.24 0.89
CA GLU A 22 12.56 -14.79 1.03
C GLU A 22 11.49 -13.70 0.90
N THR A 23 11.62 -12.61 1.68
CA THR A 23 10.66 -11.51 1.68
C THR A 23 10.57 -10.84 0.32
N ALA A 24 11.72 -10.45 -0.26
CA ALA A 24 11.73 -9.78 -1.56
C ALA A 24 11.18 -10.68 -2.67
N SER A 25 11.59 -11.95 -2.71
CA SER A 25 11.16 -12.89 -3.75
C SER A 25 9.67 -13.22 -3.64
N ASN A 26 9.16 -13.50 -2.43
CA ASN A 26 7.74 -13.82 -2.24
C ASN A 26 6.83 -12.63 -2.54
N ILE A 27 7.23 -11.41 -2.17
CA ILE A 27 6.47 -10.20 -2.52
C ILE A 27 6.43 -10.02 -4.05
N HIS A 28 7.56 -10.12 -4.73
CA HIS A 28 7.61 -9.96 -6.19
C HIS A 28 6.83 -11.05 -6.92
N LEU A 29 6.92 -12.28 -6.45
CA LEU A 29 6.15 -13.39 -6.99
C LEU A 29 4.64 -13.14 -6.81
N ALA A 30 4.22 -12.73 -5.61
CA ALA A 30 2.82 -12.42 -5.31
C ALA A 30 2.27 -11.33 -6.22
N ILE A 31 2.97 -10.21 -6.39
CA ILE A 31 2.50 -9.09 -7.22
C ILE A 31 2.52 -9.43 -8.72
N MET A 32 3.52 -10.17 -9.21
CA MET A 32 3.59 -10.54 -10.63
C MET A 32 2.52 -11.58 -10.98
N ALA A 33 2.29 -12.57 -10.12
CA ALA A 33 1.20 -13.54 -10.29
C ALA A 33 -0.16 -12.87 -10.11
N GLY A 34 -0.31 -12.01 -9.09
CA GLY A 34 -1.50 -11.22 -8.81
C GLY A 34 -1.93 -10.32 -9.97
N GLY A 35 -0.97 -9.64 -10.59
CA GLY A 35 -1.26 -8.70 -11.66
C GLY A 35 -1.75 -9.37 -12.96
N LEU A 36 -1.50 -10.67 -13.18
CA LEU A 36 -2.13 -11.42 -14.28
C LEU A 36 -3.67 -11.41 -14.17
N ASP A 37 -4.19 -11.32 -12.95
CA ASP A 37 -5.62 -11.28 -12.64
C ASP A 37 -6.11 -9.86 -12.30
N GLY A 38 -5.33 -8.83 -12.63
CA GLY A 38 -5.68 -7.44 -12.38
C GLY A 38 -5.65 -7.03 -10.90
N LEU A 39 -4.90 -7.76 -10.06
CA LEU A 39 -4.72 -7.37 -8.65
C LEU A 39 -3.57 -6.37 -8.50
N GLY A 40 -3.81 -5.32 -7.72
CA GLY A 40 -2.76 -4.45 -7.19
C GLY A 40 -2.03 -5.10 -6.01
N TYR A 41 -1.08 -4.37 -5.43
CA TYR A 41 -0.10 -4.90 -4.48
C TYR A 41 -0.77 -5.52 -3.24
N GLY A 42 -1.64 -4.78 -2.56
CA GLY A 42 -2.28 -5.22 -1.31
C GLY A 42 -3.11 -6.48 -1.50
N ARG A 43 -3.98 -6.50 -2.52
CA ARG A 43 -4.83 -7.67 -2.81
C ARG A 43 -4.03 -8.86 -3.31
N ALA A 44 -2.98 -8.64 -4.10
CA ALA A 44 -2.10 -9.70 -4.57
C ALA A 44 -1.41 -10.42 -3.39
N LEU A 45 -0.87 -9.66 -2.43
CA LEU A 45 -0.30 -10.22 -1.21
C LEU A 45 -1.36 -10.91 -0.33
N GLY A 46 -2.53 -10.28 -0.15
CA GLY A 46 -3.62 -10.87 0.63
C GLY A 46 -4.04 -12.23 0.09
N ARG A 47 -4.17 -12.35 -1.23
CA ARG A 47 -4.45 -13.62 -1.92
C ARG A 47 -3.32 -14.63 -1.73
N PHE A 48 -2.07 -14.21 -1.94
CA PHE A 48 -0.89 -15.05 -1.80
C PHE A 48 -0.80 -15.68 -0.40
N ILE A 49 -1.01 -14.87 0.64
CA ILE A 49 -1.02 -15.34 2.04
C ILE A 49 -2.21 -16.26 2.31
N ALA A 50 -3.40 -15.91 1.82
CA ALA A 50 -4.61 -16.71 2.03
C ALA A 50 -4.53 -18.10 1.38
N GLN A 51 -3.80 -18.20 0.26
CA GLN A 51 -3.69 -19.41 -0.55
C GLN A 51 -2.38 -20.17 -0.34
N ASP A 52 -1.50 -19.75 0.56
CA ASP A 52 -0.17 -20.37 0.76
C ASP A 52 0.65 -20.44 -0.53
N GLY A 53 0.71 -19.31 -1.25
CA GLY A 53 1.49 -19.16 -2.46
C GLY A 53 0.66 -18.74 -3.68
N ALA A 54 1.18 -19.05 -4.86
CA ALA A 54 0.57 -18.71 -6.15
C ALA A 54 0.96 -19.70 -7.24
N SER A 55 0.19 -19.71 -8.32
CA SER A 55 0.52 -20.46 -9.53
C SER A 55 1.17 -19.54 -10.56
N LEU A 56 2.27 -19.99 -11.17
CA LEU A 56 2.97 -19.27 -12.22
C LEU A 56 2.78 -19.97 -13.58
N PRO A 57 2.53 -19.23 -14.67
CA PRO A 57 2.50 -19.77 -16.02
C PRO A 57 3.89 -20.28 -16.44
N THR A 58 3.94 -21.11 -17.47
CA THR A 58 5.22 -21.57 -18.03
C THR A 58 5.91 -20.50 -18.86
N VAL A 59 7.20 -20.70 -19.10
CA VAL A 59 8.01 -19.85 -19.99
C VAL A 59 7.42 -19.85 -21.40
N GLU A 60 6.96 -21.01 -21.88
CA GLU A 60 6.34 -21.19 -23.19
C GLU A 60 5.00 -20.46 -23.29
N GLU A 61 4.14 -20.58 -22.28
CA GLU A 61 2.86 -19.89 -22.21
C GLU A 61 3.03 -18.36 -22.26
N LEU A 62 3.94 -17.82 -21.46
CA LEU A 62 4.25 -16.38 -21.45
C LEU A 62 4.84 -15.93 -22.79
N THR A 63 5.82 -16.67 -23.32
CA THR A 63 6.46 -16.36 -24.60
C THR A 63 5.44 -16.33 -25.73
N GLN A 64 4.57 -17.34 -25.80
CA GLN A 64 3.53 -17.43 -26.81
C GLN A 64 2.51 -16.31 -26.65
N SER A 65 2.10 -16.00 -25.42
CA SER A 65 1.15 -14.92 -25.14
C SER A 65 1.69 -13.55 -25.54
N ILE A 66 2.97 -13.26 -25.28
CA ILE A 66 3.63 -12.02 -25.71
C ILE A 66 3.70 -11.94 -27.25
N ARG A 67 4.09 -13.04 -27.92
CA ARG A 67 4.21 -13.09 -29.38
C ARG A 67 2.88 -12.91 -30.09
N THR A 68 1.83 -13.56 -29.60
CA THR A 68 0.50 -13.54 -30.23
C THR A 68 -0.28 -12.27 -29.89
N GLN A 69 -0.02 -11.65 -28.75
CA GLN A 69 -0.75 -10.47 -28.28
C GLN A 69 0.20 -9.34 -27.83
N PRO A 70 1.08 -8.82 -28.70
CA PRO A 70 2.12 -7.86 -28.29
C PRO A 70 1.55 -6.53 -27.77
N GLN A 71 0.32 -6.17 -28.15
CA GLN A 71 -0.35 -4.94 -27.74
C GLN A 71 -1.32 -5.13 -26.56
N HIS A 72 -1.44 -6.35 -26.01
CA HIS A 72 -2.32 -6.59 -24.88
C HIS A 72 -1.86 -5.77 -23.65
N PRO A 73 -2.76 -5.18 -22.84
CA PRO A 73 -2.38 -4.36 -21.69
C PRO A 73 -1.46 -5.07 -20.68
N LEU A 74 -1.61 -6.39 -20.54
CA LEU A 74 -0.77 -7.24 -19.68
C LEU A 74 0.57 -7.66 -20.30
N THR A 75 0.89 -7.30 -21.54
CA THR A 75 2.11 -7.79 -22.21
C THR A 75 3.39 -7.36 -21.50
N SER A 76 3.45 -6.13 -21.00
CA SER A 76 4.59 -5.68 -20.20
C SER A 76 4.75 -6.49 -18.91
N LEU A 77 3.63 -6.85 -18.26
CA LEU A 77 3.64 -7.70 -17.08
C LEU A 77 4.12 -9.11 -17.41
N ARG A 78 3.60 -9.70 -18.50
CA ARG A 78 4.01 -11.02 -18.96
C ARG A 78 5.51 -11.06 -19.25
N ALA A 79 6.06 -9.99 -19.83
CA ALA A 79 7.49 -9.87 -20.08
C ALA A 79 8.31 -9.73 -18.78
N ASP A 80 7.83 -8.94 -17.80
CA ASP A 80 8.47 -8.84 -16.48
C ASP A 80 8.52 -10.22 -15.79
N LEU A 81 7.39 -10.94 -15.77
CA LEU A 81 7.28 -12.25 -15.14
C LEU A 81 8.12 -13.31 -15.87
N LEU A 82 8.13 -13.31 -17.21
CA LEU A 82 9.00 -14.17 -18.01
C LEU A 82 10.48 -13.92 -17.65
N GLY A 83 10.87 -12.64 -17.58
CA GLY A 83 12.21 -12.25 -17.19
C GLY A 83 12.56 -12.67 -15.76
N ALA A 84 11.60 -12.63 -14.83
CA ALA A 84 11.78 -13.07 -13.45
C ALA A 84 11.92 -14.60 -13.34
N LEU A 85 11.08 -15.38 -14.03
CA LEU A 85 11.18 -16.84 -14.10
C LEU A 85 12.59 -17.29 -14.52
N VAL A 86 13.13 -16.67 -15.57
CA VAL A 86 14.48 -17.00 -16.07
C VAL A 86 15.57 -16.54 -15.11
N ARG A 87 15.55 -15.28 -14.66
CA ARG A 87 16.65 -14.70 -13.86
C ARG A 87 16.71 -15.23 -12.44
N GLN A 88 15.55 -15.48 -11.82
CA GLN A 88 15.46 -15.97 -10.45
C GLN A 88 15.39 -17.50 -10.37
N HIS A 89 15.39 -18.19 -11.52
CA HIS A 89 15.23 -19.64 -11.60
C HIS A 89 13.94 -20.12 -10.90
N TRP A 90 12.86 -19.35 -11.01
CA TRP A 90 11.57 -19.74 -10.44
C TRP A 90 10.93 -20.84 -11.30
N HIS A 91 10.36 -21.84 -10.63
CA HIS A 91 9.62 -22.90 -11.30
C HIS A 91 8.21 -22.44 -11.65
N SER A 92 7.74 -22.84 -12.84
CA SER A 92 6.33 -22.70 -13.21
C SER A 92 5.45 -23.66 -12.42
N GLY A 93 4.13 -23.44 -12.49
CA GLY A 93 3.16 -24.20 -11.71
C GLY A 93 2.99 -23.65 -10.31
N ARG A 94 2.53 -24.50 -9.39
CA ARG A 94 2.18 -24.08 -8.03
C ARG A 94 3.44 -23.88 -7.18
N VAL A 95 3.69 -22.65 -6.79
CA VAL A 95 4.65 -22.31 -5.73
C VAL A 95 3.92 -22.33 -4.39
N GLN A 96 4.40 -23.14 -3.45
CA GLN A 96 3.85 -23.24 -2.10
C GLN A 96 4.70 -22.45 -1.11
N VAL A 97 4.04 -21.66 -0.27
CA VAL A 97 4.68 -20.93 0.84
C VAL A 97 3.80 -21.08 2.09
N ASP A 98 4.32 -21.75 3.11
CA ASP A 98 3.59 -21.97 4.37
C ASP A 98 3.52 -20.68 5.20
N HIS A 99 2.31 -20.10 5.29
CA HIS A 99 2.04 -18.94 6.16
C HIS A 99 1.42 -19.36 7.49
N ARG A 100 2.24 -19.85 8.42
CA ARG A 100 1.82 -20.35 9.75
C ARG A 100 0.91 -19.40 10.54
N TRP A 101 1.11 -18.09 10.38
CA TRP A 101 0.40 -17.04 11.12
C TRP A 101 -0.59 -16.25 10.25
N LYS A 102 -1.12 -16.84 9.17
CA LYS A 102 -2.04 -16.15 8.25
C LYS A 102 -3.30 -15.58 8.93
N HIS A 103 -3.71 -16.16 10.06
CA HIS A 103 -4.83 -15.66 10.88
C HIS A 103 -4.56 -14.31 11.56
N ALA A 104 -3.31 -13.87 11.63
CA ALA A 104 -2.94 -12.55 12.16
C ALA A 104 -2.69 -11.52 11.04
N SER A 105 -2.73 -11.93 9.76
CA SER A 105 -2.44 -11.04 8.64
C SER A 105 -3.64 -10.20 8.25
N ILE A 106 -3.52 -8.87 8.38
CA ILE A 106 -4.54 -7.90 7.93
C ILE A 106 -4.80 -8.05 6.42
N LEU A 107 -3.76 -8.25 5.61
CA LEU A 107 -3.91 -8.44 4.15
C LEU A 107 -4.68 -9.73 3.81
N CYS A 108 -4.41 -10.81 4.53
CA CYS A 108 -5.13 -12.09 4.36
C CYS A 108 -6.62 -11.95 4.68
N HIS A 109 -6.94 -11.29 5.80
CA HIS A 109 -8.33 -11.06 6.20
C HIS A 109 -9.04 -10.09 5.24
N ALA A 110 -8.38 -9.01 4.82
CA ALA A 110 -8.96 -8.10 3.82
C ALA A 110 -9.32 -8.84 2.53
N TRP A 111 -8.44 -9.73 2.06
CA TRP A 111 -8.73 -10.61 0.92
C TRP A 111 -9.95 -11.52 1.17
N ARG A 112 -9.98 -12.23 2.31
CA ARG A 112 -11.06 -13.17 2.66
C ARG A 112 -12.43 -12.50 2.81
N HIS A 113 -12.45 -11.28 3.31
CA HIS A 113 -13.68 -10.51 3.55
C HIS A 113 -14.02 -9.56 2.40
N ASN A 114 -13.27 -9.60 1.30
CA ASN A 114 -13.44 -8.70 0.15
C ASN A 114 -13.43 -7.21 0.53
N VAL A 115 -12.60 -6.85 1.52
CA VAL A 115 -12.36 -5.46 1.92
C VAL A 115 -11.23 -4.90 1.05
N PRO A 116 -11.40 -3.73 0.41
CA PRO A 116 -10.33 -3.08 -0.33
C PRO A 116 -9.10 -2.85 0.56
N VAL A 117 -7.93 -3.27 0.08
CA VAL A 117 -6.65 -3.03 0.75
C VAL A 117 -5.61 -2.65 -0.28
N THR A 118 -4.86 -1.60 0.02
CA THR A 118 -3.89 -1.00 -0.89
C THR A 118 -2.55 -0.84 -0.19
N VAL A 119 -1.47 -1.01 -0.95
CA VAL A 119 -0.09 -0.78 -0.53
C VAL A 119 0.50 0.24 -1.49
N HIS A 120 1.06 1.32 -0.95
CA HIS A 120 1.65 2.41 -1.73
C HIS A 120 3.17 2.43 -1.53
N PRO A 121 3.91 1.61 -2.29
CA PRO A 121 5.34 1.43 -2.11
C PRO A 121 6.12 2.66 -2.56
N GLY A 122 7.32 2.83 -2.00
CA GLY A 122 8.29 3.79 -2.53
C GLY A 122 9.57 3.14 -2.99
N ILE A 123 9.99 3.56 -4.18
CA ILE A 123 11.18 3.03 -4.85
C ILE A 123 12.43 3.64 -4.20
N GLY A 124 13.33 2.79 -3.71
CA GLY A 124 14.59 3.20 -3.11
C GLY A 124 14.55 3.47 -1.60
N TYR A 125 13.35 3.49 -0.98
CA TYR A 125 13.24 3.48 0.48
C TYR A 125 12.64 2.18 1.01
N ASP A 126 11.73 1.51 0.28
CA ASP A 126 11.20 0.22 0.70
C ASP A 126 12.32 -0.82 0.72
N ILE A 127 12.35 -1.61 1.78
CA ILE A 127 13.47 -2.48 2.14
C ILE A 127 13.86 -3.47 1.03
N ILE A 128 12.90 -3.89 0.22
CA ILE A 128 13.08 -4.84 -0.89
C ILE A 128 13.77 -4.24 -2.13
N SER A 129 13.99 -2.92 -2.16
CA SER A 129 14.51 -2.20 -3.33
C SER A 129 15.94 -2.58 -3.71
N ASN A 130 16.72 -3.08 -2.76
CA ASN A 130 18.11 -3.47 -2.99
C ASN A 130 18.28 -4.92 -3.46
N HIS A 131 17.22 -5.73 -3.46
CA HIS A 131 17.31 -7.14 -3.80
C HIS A 131 17.36 -7.35 -5.33
N PRO A 132 18.13 -8.31 -5.87
CA PRO A 132 18.24 -8.55 -7.32
C PRO A 132 16.93 -8.88 -8.05
N VAL A 133 15.87 -9.29 -7.32
CA VAL A 133 14.53 -9.51 -7.88
C VAL A 133 13.75 -8.23 -8.11
N PHE A 134 14.22 -7.10 -7.56
CA PHE A 134 13.50 -5.84 -7.58
C PHE A 134 13.14 -5.44 -9.01
N SER A 135 11.86 -5.13 -9.22
CA SER A 135 11.33 -4.69 -10.50
C SER A 135 10.46 -3.46 -10.29
N GLY A 136 11.00 -2.30 -10.65
CA GLY A 136 10.25 -1.04 -10.60
C GLY A 136 8.99 -1.06 -11.48
N SER A 137 9.00 -1.79 -12.60
CA SER A 137 7.82 -1.99 -13.45
C SER A 137 6.74 -2.83 -12.77
N ALA A 138 7.10 -3.92 -12.09
CA ALA A 138 6.13 -4.74 -11.35
C ALA A 138 5.56 -3.99 -10.14
N ILE A 139 6.42 -3.38 -9.33
CA ILE A 139 6.04 -2.60 -8.14
C ILE A 139 5.17 -1.40 -8.54
N GLY A 140 5.61 -0.62 -9.53
CA GLY A 140 4.90 0.56 -10.02
C GLY A 140 3.51 0.22 -10.58
N ARG A 141 3.41 -0.86 -11.37
CA ARG A 141 2.11 -1.32 -11.90
C ARG A 141 1.16 -1.75 -10.79
N ALA A 142 1.64 -2.50 -9.80
CA ALA A 142 0.84 -2.93 -8.67
C ALA A 142 0.38 -1.74 -7.80
N ALA A 143 1.26 -0.76 -7.60
CA ALA A 143 0.97 0.49 -6.89
C ALA A 143 -0.03 1.37 -7.64
N GLU A 144 0.05 1.44 -8.98
CA GLU A 144 -0.90 2.18 -9.82
C GLU A 144 -2.33 1.63 -9.65
N TRP A 145 -2.48 0.30 -9.67
CA TRP A 145 -3.76 -0.36 -9.41
C TRP A 145 -4.29 -0.06 -8.02
N ASP A 146 -3.43 -0.11 -7.01
CA ASP A 146 -3.79 0.20 -5.63
C ASP A 146 -4.19 1.67 -5.46
N PHE A 147 -3.53 2.62 -6.14
CA PHE A 147 -3.94 4.03 -6.17
C PHE A 147 -5.35 4.21 -6.75
N LYS A 148 -5.66 3.53 -7.85
CA LYS A 148 -7.00 3.56 -8.45
C LYS A 148 -8.06 2.93 -7.53
N LEU A 149 -7.75 1.80 -6.91
CA LEU A 149 -8.63 1.12 -5.97
C LEU A 149 -8.94 2.00 -4.75
N PHE A 150 -7.92 2.67 -4.21
CA PHE A 150 -8.10 3.62 -3.11
C PHE A 150 -8.95 4.83 -3.53
N GLY A 151 -8.73 5.37 -4.73
CA GLY A 151 -9.57 6.42 -5.31
C GLY A 151 -11.05 6.02 -5.40
N GLY A 152 -11.36 4.77 -5.73
CA GLY A 152 -12.73 4.24 -5.71
C GLY A 152 -13.35 4.18 -4.30
N SER A 153 -12.53 4.03 -3.25
CA SER A 153 -13.01 4.14 -1.87
C SER A 153 -13.26 5.60 -1.47
N VAL A 154 -12.36 6.51 -1.85
CA VAL A 154 -12.48 7.96 -1.62
C VAL A 154 -13.67 8.55 -2.35
N GLU A 155 -14.04 8.02 -3.52
CA GLU A 155 -15.24 8.40 -4.26
C GLU A 155 -16.55 8.17 -3.49
N ASN A 156 -16.55 7.35 -2.43
CA ASN A 156 -17.73 7.11 -1.59
C ASN A 156 -17.62 7.78 -0.21
N LEU A 157 -16.78 8.81 -0.09
CA LEU A 157 -16.41 9.40 1.21
C LEU A 157 -17.41 10.45 1.74
N ASP A 158 -18.44 10.84 0.98
CA ASP A 158 -19.41 11.82 1.48
C ASP A 158 -19.99 11.38 2.84
N ASP A 159 -19.99 12.29 3.81
CA ASP A 159 -20.39 12.05 5.21
C ASP A 159 -19.62 10.91 5.93
N GLY A 160 -18.52 10.44 5.34
CA GLY A 160 -17.71 9.35 5.84
C GLY A 160 -16.60 9.75 6.82
N VAL A 161 -15.77 8.77 7.17
CA VAL A 161 -14.67 8.96 8.13
C VAL A 161 -13.35 8.52 7.50
N VAL A 162 -12.34 9.37 7.61
CA VAL A 162 -10.94 9.04 7.34
C VAL A 162 -10.22 8.92 8.67
N LEU A 163 -9.55 7.79 8.87
CA LEU A 163 -8.73 7.53 10.04
C LEU A 163 -7.29 7.28 9.61
N SER A 164 -6.37 8.17 9.99
CA SER A 164 -4.94 8.06 9.72
C SER A 164 -4.20 7.78 11.03
N VAL A 165 -3.78 6.53 11.24
CA VAL A 165 -3.08 6.11 12.47
C VAL A 165 -1.61 5.82 12.16
N GLY A 166 -0.70 6.58 12.78
CA GLY A 166 0.74 6.37 12.68
C GLY A 166 1.35 6.59 11.29
N SER A 167 0.75 7.43 10.45
CA SER A 167 1.24 7.72 9.09
C SER A 167 1.70 9.17 8.95
N ALA A 168 3.01 9.38 9.12
CA ALA A 168 3.60 10.72 9.07
C ALA A 168 3.55 11.36 7.66
N ILE A 169 3.82 10.57 6.61
CA ILE A 169 4.05 11.08 5.25
C ILE A 169 3.18 10.37 4.19
N MET A 170 3.21 9.04 4.13
CA MET A 170 2.60 8.28 3.03
C MET A 170 1.08 8.46 2.99
N GLY A 171 0.38 8.15 4.08
CA GLY A 171 -1.08 8.27 4.20
C GLY A 171 -1.62 9.63 3.78
N PRO A 172 -1.16 10.75 4.38
CA PRO A 172 -1.63 12.08 4.00
C PRO A 172 -1.32 12.43 2.54
N GLN A 173 -0.16 12.02 2.00
CA GLN A 173 0.20 12.31 0.61
C GLN A 173 -0.64 11.51 -0.39
N VAL A 174 -0.89 10.23 -0.13
CA VAL A 174 -1.74 9.40 -0.98
C VAL A 174 -3.18 9.90 -0.97
N PHE A 175 -3.71 10.23 0.21
CA PHE A 175 -5.06 10.77 0.36
C PHE A 175 -5.25 12.08 -0.43
N GLU A 176 -4.33 13.03 -0.26
CA GLU A 176 -4.38 14.34 -0.92
C GLU A 176 -4.50 14.24 -2.45
N LYS A 177 -3.76 13.30 -3.07
CA LYS A 177 -3.78 13.12 -4.52
C LYS A 177 -5.01 12.34 -4.97
N SER A 178 -5.47 11.40 -4.15
CA SER A 178 -6.66 10.59 -4.43
C SER A 178 -7.92 11.45 -4.41
N GLU A 179 -8.12 12.24 -3.36
CA GLU A 179 -9.26 13.15 -3.25
C GLU A 179 -9.25 14.21 -4.35
N SER A 180 -8.08 14.78 -4.67
CA SER A 180 -7.96 15.73 -5.79
C SER A 180 -8.37 15.10 -7.13
N CYS A 181 -7.91 13.87 -7.41
CA CYS A 181 -8.26 13.14 -8.63
C CYS A 181 -9.77 12.84 -8.69
N VAL A 182 -10.34 12.39 -7.58
CA VAL A 182 -11.77 12.10 -7.45
C VAL A 182 -12.62 13.35 -7.65
N ASN A 183 -12.28 14.46 -6.99
CA ASN A 183 -12.99 15.72 -7.13
C ASN A 183 -12.91 16.26 -8.57
N ASN A 184 -11.77 16.11 -9.24
CA ASN A 184 -11.65 16.43 -10.66
C ASN A 184 -12.63 15.63 -11.53
N LEU A 185 -12.77 14.31 -11.29
CA LEU A 185 -13.74 13.47 -12.02
C LEU A 185 -15.19 13.82 -11.66
N ARG A 186 -15.49 14.11 -10.39
CA ARG A 186 -16.83 14.57 -9.95
C ARG A 186 -17.24 15.86 -10.66
N LEU A 187 -16.35 16.85 -10.72
CA LEU A 187 -16.62 18.14 -11.35
C LEU A 187 -16.86 18.00 -12.85
N GLN A 188 -16.08 17.16 -13.55
CA GLN A 188 -16.32 16.85 -14.98
C GLN A 188 -17.69 16.20 -15.20
N ALA A 189 -18.19 15.42 -14.24
CA ALA A 189 -19.51 14.81 -14.26
C ALA A 189 -20.64 15.74 -13.75
N GLY A 190 -20.36 17.03 -13.50
CA GLY A 190 -21.35 17.99 -12.98
C GLY A 190 -21.76 17.75 -11.53
N ARG A 191 -21.00 16.94 -10.77
CA ARG A 191 -21.21 16.68 -9.34
C ARG A 191 -20.39 17.65 -8.49
N LYS A 192 -20.81 17.80 -7.23
CA LYS A 192 -20.05 18.59 -6.23
C LYS A 192 -18.80 17.81 -5.77
N PRO A 193 -17.75 18.50 -5.31
CA PRO A 193 -16.65 17.86 -4.59
C PRO A 193 -17.15 17.07 -3.37
N ILE A 194 -16.36 16.11 -2.91
CA ILE A 194 -16.58 15.36 -1.66
C ILE A 194 -16.81 16.34 -0.51
N ALA A 195 -17.80 16.06 0.34
CA ALA A 195 -18.14 16.89 1.49
C ALA A 195 -18.70 16.08 2.67
N GLY A 196 -18.75 16.70 3.84
CA GLY A 196 -19.37 16.12 5.04
C GLY A 196 -18.49 15.12 5.79
N HIS A 197 -17.35 14.72 5.21
CA HIS A 197 -16.42 13.79 5.85
C HIS A 197 -15.73 14.38 7.08
N SER A 198 -15.33 13.48 7.98
CA SER A 198 -14.48 13.81 9.13
C SER A 198 -13.14 13.09 9.02
N ILE A 199 -12.08 13.77 9.44
CA ILE A 199 -10.71 13.25 9.37
C ILE A 199 -10.13 13.20 10.78
N PHE A 200 -9.68 12.02 11.19
CA PHE A 200 -9.02 11.79 12.47
C PHE A 200 -7.57 11.38 12.21
N VAL A 201 -6.65 12.19 12.70
CA VAL A 201 -5.21 11.92 12.64
C VAL A 201 -4.73 11.54 14.03
N VAL A 202 -4.20 10.33 14.16
CA VAL A 202 -3.71 9.76 15.41
C VAL A 202 -2.25 9.42 15.23
N ASP A 203 -1.38 10.01 16.06
CA ASP A 203 0.06 9.75 15.99
C ASP A 203 0.70 9.82 17.38
N LEU A 204 1.80 9.11 17.58
CA LEU A 204 2.61 9.21 18.79
C LEU A 204 3.39 10.53 18.83
N GLN A 205 3.81 11.01 17.65
CA GLN A 205 4.52 12.26 17.49
C GLN A 205 3.63 13.45 17.87
N ASP A 206 4.14 14.37 18.70
CA ASP A 206 3.45 15.61 19.07
C ASP A 206 3.01 16.43 17.85
N GLY A 207 1.82 17.04 17.95
CA GLY A 207 1.20 17.85 16.91
C GLY A 207 1.85 19.22 16.69
N GLY A 208 3.01 19.47 17.29
CA GLY A 208 3.78 20.71 17.19
C GLY A 208 3.26 21.82 18.11
N GLY A 209 2.56 21.49 19.20
CA GLY A 209 1.94 22.46 20.10
C GLY A 209 0.93 23.39 19.43
N TRP A 210 0.36 23.00 18.28
CA TRP A 210 -0.60 23.78 17.52
C TRP A 210 -2.02 23.22 17.66
N ASP A 211 -2.99 24.11 17.81
CA ASP A 211 -4.40 23.75 17.81
C ASP A 211 -4.89 23.56 16.36
N TRP A 212 -4.82 22.33 15.87
CA TRP A 212 -5.22 21.96 14.52
C TRP A 212 -6.72 22.14 14.22
N THR A 213 -7.55 22.40 15.23
CA THR A 213 -8.96 22.81 15.00
C THR A 213 -9.06 24.20 14.38
N LYS A 214 -8.00 25.01 14.48
CA LYS A 214 -7.89 26.35 13.86
C LYS A 214 -7.32 26.31 12.44
N GLY A 215 -7.08 25.12 11.90
CA GLY A 215 -6.52 24.93 10.56
C GLY A 215 -4.99 24.99 10.54
N GLU A 216 -4.44 25.32 9.37
CA GLU A 216 -3.00 25.29 9.10
C GLU A 216 -2.24 26.43 9.82
N PRO A 217 -1.11 26.14 10.50
CA PRO A 217 -0.26 27.16 11.12
C PRO A 217 0.52 28.01 10.08
N PRO A 218 1.03 29.20 10.46
CA PRO A 218 1.88 30.00 9.59
C PRO A 218 3.24 29.32 9.32
N LYS A 219 3.89 29.65 8.19
CA LYS A 219 5.21 29.10 7.77
C LYS A 219 6.34 29.30 8.78
N THR A 220 6.19 30.26 9.69
CA THR A 220 7.14 30.57 10.77
C THR A 220 7.00 29.64 11.98
N ASN A 221 5.94 28.82 12.04
CA ASN A 221 5.71 27.86 13.10
C ASN A 221 6.21 26.46 12.66
N PRO A 222 6.99 25.73 13.49
CA PRO A 222 7.46 24.37 13.17
C PRO A 222 6.35 23.38 12.80
N ALA A 223 5.15 23.51 13.38
CA ALA A 223 4.00 22.65 13.09
C ALA A 223 3.58 22.70 11.61
N TYR A 224 3.92 23.78 10.88
CA TYR A 224 3.70 23.88 9.42
C TYR A 224 4.44 22.81 8.61
N TYR A 225 5.48 22.19 9.18
CA TYR A 225 6.25 21.14 8.52
C TYR A 225 5.80 19.73 8.91
N LEU A 226 4.81 19.59 9.80
CA LEU A 226 4.19 18.32 10.16
C LEU A 226 3.19 17.89 9.08
N ARG A 227 3.67 17.07 8.14
CA ARG A 227 2.89 16.64 6.97
C ARG A 227 1.60 15.92 7.33
N PHE A 228 1.62 15.09 8.37
CA PHE A 228 0.47 14.32 8.84
C PHE A 228 -0.69 15.17 9.33
N CYS A 229 -0.46 16.41 9.77
CA CYS A 229 -1.57 17.30 10.08
C CYS A 229 -1.86 18.26 8.93
N LYS A 230 -0.82 18.90 8.38
CA LYS A 230 -0.96 19.92 7.35
C LYS A 230 -1.66 19.44 6.08
N SER A 231 -1.33 18.24 5.60
CA SER A 231 -1.96 17.76 4.38
C SER A 231 -3.44 17.52 4.61
N PHE A 232 -3.82 16.84 5.70
CA PHE A 232 -5.23 16.60 6.02
C PHE A 232 -6.02 17.89 6.35
N SER A 233 -5.40 18.90 6.96
CA SER A 233 -6.08 20.16 7.28
C SER A 233 -6.53 20.94 6.04
N ARG A 234 -6.08 20.54 4.84
CA ARG A 234 -6.41 21.18 3.55
C ARG A 234 -7.50 20.43 2.77
N MET A 235 -7.92 19.25 3.24
CA MET A 235 -8.71 18.27 2.49
C MET A 235 -10.23 18.44 2.65
N GLY A 236 -10.67 19.59 3.14
CA GLY A 236 -12.06 19.75 3.55
C GLY A 236 -12.43 18.83 4.72
N GLY A 237 -13.69 18.87 5.11
CA GLY A 237 -14.17 18.13 6.28
C GLY A 237 -13.66 18.67 7.61
N MET A 238 -14.16 18.11 8.70
CA MET A 238 -13.67 18.42 10.05
C MET A 238 -12.45 17.56 10.36
N MET A 239 -11.29 18.18 10.56
CA MET A 239 -10.09 17.48 11.02
C MET A 239 -9.95 17.53 12.54
N ARG A 240 -9.60 16.40 13.16
CA ARG A 240 -9.15 16.31 14.55
C ARG A 240 -7.82 15.58 14.64
N TYR A 241 -6.94 16.08 15.48
CA TYR A 241 -5.66 15.46 15.79
C TYR A 241 -5.65 14.96 17.24
N LEU A 242 -5.12 13.75 17.44
CA LEU A 242 -4.95 13.12 18.75
C LEU A 242 -3.52 12.60 18.87
N GLN A 243 -2.75 13.15 19.80
CA GLN A 243 -1.48 12.54 20.19
C GLN A 243 -1.77 11.33 21.08
N CYS A 244 -1.52 10.12 20.60
CA CYS A 244 -1.80 8.89 21.34
C CYS A 244 -0.90 7.75 20.87
N ASP A 245 -0.62 6.82 21.79
CA ASP A 245 -0.08 5.52 21.40
C ASP A 245 -1.05 4.80 20.44
N ASN A 246 -0.55 4.35 19.30
CA ASN A 246 -1.37 3.78 18.23
C ASN A 246 -2.04 2.46 18.67
N LEU A 247 -1.35 1.65 19.48
CA LEU A 247 -1.89 0.38 19.98
C LEU A 247 -3.04 0.64 20.96
N ALA A 248 -2.84 1.55 21.92
CA ALA A 248 -3.87 1.98 22.84
C ALA A 248 -5.09 2.52 22.09
N PHE A 249 -4.89 3.38 21.09
CA PHE A 249 -5.99 3.92 20.30
C PHE A 249 -6.80 2.83 19.58
N ILE A 250 -6.13 1.93 18.84
CA ILE A 250 -6.81 0.86 18.09
C ILE A 250 -7.56 -0.10 19.00
N HIS A 251 -6.98 -0.47 20.15
CA HIS A 251 -7.65 -1.35 21.11
C HIS A 251 -8.90 -0.72 21.71
N ASN A 252 -8.84 0.56 22.10
CA ASN A 252 -10.02 1.26 22.62
C ASN A 252 -11.09 1.44 21.53
N LEU A 253 -10.70 1.81 20.31
CA LEU A 253 -11.62 1.91 19.18
C LEU A 253 -12.33 0.57 18.91
N PHE A 254 -11.59 -0.55 18.96
CA PHE A 254 -12.18 -1.87 18.83
C PHE A 254 -13.18 -2.17 19.95
N HIS A 255 -12.85 -1.86 21.21
CA HIS A 255 -13.76 -2.07 22.33
C HIS A 255 -15.05 -1.23 22.25
N GLU A 256 -14.97 -0.01 21.73
CA GLU A 256 -16.15 0.84 21.53
C GLU A 256 -17.03 0.36 20.36
N LEU A 257 -16.43 -0.17 19.29
CA LEU A 257 -17.15 -0.65 18.12
C LEU A 257 -17.70 -2.08 18.27
N ALA A 258 -17.15 -2.88 19.18
CA ALA A 258 -17.57 -4.26 19.42
C ALA A 258 -18.69 -4.40 20.47
N GLN A 259 -19.13 -3.27 21.06
CA GLN A 259 -20.33 -3.19 21.91
C GLN A 259 -21.61 -3.19 21.06
#